data_AF-A0A2V9KUC6-F1
#
_entry.id   AF-A0A2V9KUC6-F1
#
_cell.length_a   1.000
_cell.length_b   1.000
_cell.length_c   1.000
_cell.angle_alpha   90.00
_cell.angle_beta   90.00
_cell.angle_gamma   90.00
#
_symmetry.space_group_name_H-M   'P 1'
#
loop_
_entity.id
_entity.type
_entity.pdbx_description
1 polymer ?
#
loop_
_entity_poly.entity_id
_entity_poly.type
_entity_poly.pdbx_seq_one_letter_code
_entity_poly.pdbx_strand_id
1 'polypeptide(L)'
;MQIPPDIPAAFTVLCLAGCVNRRANIQPKARDTSWIVVPNLWGAAIAPPGYLKSPAMQVCIRPLETIEADWRAKFEDELEAWEFEREKAELKLAAWRESFKRAEKRHAPGPERPDGPPEEPTMRRLIVCDPTFEKLH
;
A
#
# COMPACT_ATOMS: atom_id res chain seq x y z
N MET A 1 -10.79 27.62 -22.19
CA MET A 1 -11.69 26.47 -21.96
C MET A 1 -12.21 26.58 -20.54
N GLN A 2 -13.53 26.58 -20.35
CA GLN A 2 -14.15 26.56 -19.02
C GLN A 2 -14.69 25.15 -18.77
N ILE A 3 -14.46 24.63 -17.56
CA ILE A 3 -15.02 23.36 -17.10
C ILE A 3 -16.08 23.71 -16.06
N PRO A 4 -17.28 23.11 -16.12
CA PRO A 4 -18.26 23.22 -15.04
C PRO A 4 -17.64 22.84 -13.69
N PRO A 5 -17.74 23.68 -12.63
CA PRO A 5 -17.03 23.48 -11.37
C PRO A 5 -17.49 22.26 -10.56
N ASP A 6 -18.68 21.76 -10.85
CA ASP A 6 -19.25 20.51 -10.32
C ASP A 6 -18.42 19.28 -10.70
N ILE A 7 -17.80 19.24 -11.90
CA ILE A 7 -16.96 18.12 -12.33
C ILE A 7 -15.72 17.93 -11.44
N PRO A 8 -14.82 18.92 -11.28
CA PRO A 8 -13.66 18.77 -10.39
C PRO A 8 -14.08 18.68 -8.92
N ALA A 9 -15.18 19.30 -8.50
CA ALA A 9 -15.70 19.14 -7.14
C ALA A 9 -16.08 17.68 -6.85
N ALA A 10 -16.82 17.04 -7.76
CA ALA A 10 -17.19 15.63 -7.64
C ALA A 10 -15.96 14.72 -7.59
N PHE A 11 -14.99 14.89 -8.49
CA PHE A 11 -13.75 14.10 -8.47
C PHE A 11 -12.94 14.30 -7.19
N THR A 12 -12.89 15.53 -6.66
CA THR A 12 -12.17 15.81 -5.41
C THR A 12 -12.81 15.08 -4.22
N VAL A 13 -14.14 15.09 -4.11
CA VAL A 13 -14.86 14.36 -3.07
C VAL A 13 -14.63 12.85 -3.18
N LEU A 14 -14.63 12.31 -4.41
CA LEU A 14 -14.32 10.90 -4.65
C LEU A 14 -12.89 10.54 -4.27
N CYS A 15 -11.90 11.40 -4.59
CA CYS A 15 -10.51 11.21 -4.19
C CYS A 15 -10.36 11.20 -2.66
N LEU A 16 -11.05 12.09 -1.95
CA LEU A 16 -11.05 12.15 -0.49
C LEU A 16 -11.68 10.90 0.13
N ALA A 17 -12.82 10.46 -0.40
CA ALA A 17 -13.47 9.22 0.04
C ALA A 17 -12.58 7.99 -0.19
N GLY A 18 -11.95 7.90 -1.36
CA GLY A 18 -11.04 6.82 -1.72
C GLY A 18 -9.78 6.80 -0.85
N CYS A 19 -9.21 7.96 -0.54
CA CYS A 19 -8.02 8.01 0.31
C CYS A 19 -8.34 7.78 1.78
N VAL A 20 -9.46 8.26 2.32
CA VAL A 20 -9.81 8.02 3.73
C VAL A 20 -10.24 6.56 3.94
N ASN A 21 -11.17 6.07 3.11
CA ASN A 21 -11.70 4.70 3.11
C ASN A 21 -12.03 4.17 4.53
N ARG A 22 -11.78 2.89 4.80
CA ARG A 22 -12.04 2.19 6.10
C ARG A 22 -11.29 2.74 7.31
N ARG A 23 -10.49 3.80 7.16
CA ARG A 23 -9.79 4.45 8.30
C ARG A 23 -10.67 5.43 9.06
N ALA A 24 -11.80 5.83 8.48
CA ALA A 24 -12.80 6.65 9.15
C ALA A 24 -14.17 5.98 9.13
N ASN A 25 -14.93 6.26 10.18
CA ASN A 25 -16.28 5.79 10.38
C ASN A 25 -17.17 7.01 10.63
N ILE A 26 -18.28 7.11 9.90
CA ILE A 26 -19.28 8.16 10.08
C ILE A 26 -20.45 7.54 10.84
N GLN A 27 -20.87 8.17 11.92
CA GLN A 27 -22.13 7.87 12.61
C GLN A 27 -23.15 8.96 12.23
N PRO A 28 -24.05 8.71 11.28
CA PRO A 28 -24.94 9.76 10.78
C PRO A 28 -25.93 10.27 11.84
N LYS A 29 -26.28 9.43 12.81
CA LYS A 29 -27.25 9.74 13.86
C LYS A 29 -26.56 9.91 15.22
N ALA A 30 -26.71 11.07 15.86
CA ALA A 30 -26.04 11.37 17.12
C ALA A 30 -26.35 10.39 18.28
N ARG A 31 -27.56 9.80 18.31
CA ARG A 31 -28.01 8.92 19.41
C ARG A 31 -28.09 7.44 19.06
N ASP A 32 -27.97 7.09 17.79
CA ASP A 32 -28.02 5.71 17.31
C ASP A 32 -26.61 5.27 16.92
N THR A 33 -25.93 4.64 17.88
CA THR A 33 -24.55 4.17 17.73
C THR A 33 -24.45 2.85 16.98
N SER A 34 -25.58 2.21 16.64
CA SER A 34 -25.60 0.97 15.88
C SER A 34 -25.37 1.21 14.38
N TRP A 35 -25.62 2.43 13.91
CA TRP A 35 -25.46 2.79 12.51
C TRP A 35 -24.16 3.56 12.26
N ILE A 36 -23.16 2.81 11.78
CA ILE A 36 -21.86 3.32 11.38
C ILE A 36 -21.63 3.00 9.91
N VAL A 37 -21.09 3.96 9.15
CA VAL A 37 -20.85 3.84 7.72
C VAL A 37 -19.40 4.21 7.41
N VAL A 38 -18.75 3.41 6.58
CA VAL A 38 -17.44 3.75 5.98
C VAL A 38 -17.70 4.70 4.81
N PRO A 39 -16.99 5.85 4.70
CA PRO A 39 -17.20 6.82 3.62
C PRO A 39 -16.61 6.34 2.29
N ASN A 40 -16.95 5.12 1.85
CA ASN A 40 -16.57 4.65 0.53
C ASN A 40 -17.58 5.18 -0.49
N LEU A 41 -17.15 6.09 -1.35
CA LEU A 41 -17.98 6.72 -2.37
C LEU A 41 -17.58 6.25 -3.76
N TRP A 42 -18.60 6.06 -4.58
CA TRP A 42 -18.49 5.73 -5.99
C TRP A 42 -19.17 6.86 -6.75
N GLY A 43 -18.60 7.26 -7.88
CA GLY A 43 -19.18 8.33 -8.66
C GLY A 43 -18.60 8.41 -10.06
N ALA A 44 -19.35 9.10 -10.92
CA ALA A 44 -18.99 9.32 -12.30
C ALA A 44 -19.45 10.72 -12.73
N ALA A 45 -18.67 11.38 -13.58
CA ALA A 45 -19.07 12.64 -14.20
C ALA A 45 -19.65 12.38 -15.60
N ILE A 46 -20.90 12.79 -15.81
CA ILE A 46 -21.60 12.65 -17.10
C ILE A 46 -21.64 14.02 -17.77
N ALA A 47 -20.93 14.16 -18.89
CA ALA A 47 -20.93 15.38 -19.70
C ALA A 47 -20.63 15.04 -21.17
N PRO A 48 -20.99 15.90 -22.15
CA PRO A 48 -20.69 15.65 -23.55
C PRO A 48 -19.20 15.43 -23.84
N PRO A 49 -18.83 14.77 -24.95
CA PRO A 49 -17.45 14.71 -25.41
C PRO A 49 -16.84 16.12 -25.53
N GLY A 50 -15.55 16.28 -25.21
CA GLY A 50 -14.87 17.57 -25.24
C GLY A 50 -14.98 18.41 -23.95
N TYR A 51 -15.77 18.02 -22.96
CA TYR A 51 -15.93 18.74 -21.67
C TYR A 51 -14.78 18.53 -20.66
N LEU A 52 -13.61 18.09 -21.14
CA LEU A 52 -12.41 17.92 -20.31
C LEU A 52 -12.59 17.06 -19.04
N LYS A 53 -13.50 16.09 -19.06
CA LYS A 53 -13.75 15.17 -17.92
C LYS A 53 -12.47 14.46 -17.47
N SER A 54 -11.79 13.78 -18.40
CA SER A 54 -10.57 13.02 -18.08
C SER A 54 -9.41 13.93 -17.63
N PRO A 55 -9.14 15.08 -18.29
CA PRO A 55 -8.18 16.06 -17.76
C PRO A 55 -8.52 16.59 -16.37
N ALA A 56 -9.79 16.88 -16.08
CA ALA A 56 -10.21 17.33 -14.75
C ALA A 56 -9.96 16.24 -13.69
N MET A 57 -10.32 14.99 -14.00
CA MET A 57 -10.05 13.85 -13.13
C MET A 57 -8.55 13.71 -12.86
N GLN A 58 -7.72 13.76 -13.90
CA GLN A 58 -6.25 13.67 -13.79
C GLN A 58 -5.67 14.75 -12.87
N VAL A 59 -6.17 15.98 -12.93
CA VAL A 59 -5.72 17.04 -12.02
C VAL A 59 -6.12 16.74 -10.57
N CYS A 60 -7.35 16.26 -10.34
CA CYS A 60 -7.85 15.94 -9.01
C CYS A 60 -7.12 14.75 -8.34
N ILE A 61 -6.64 13.77 -9.12
CA ILE A 61 -5.93 12.59 -8.59
C ILE A 61 -4.45 12.85 -8.27
N ARG A 62 -3.83 13.91 -8.83
CA ARG A 62 -2.39 14.20 -8.64
C ARG A 62 -1.89 14.13 -7.19
N PRO A 63 -2.60 14.66 -6.18
CA PRO A 63 -2.14 14.54 -4.79
C PRO A 63 -2.03 13.09 -4.33
N LEU A 64 -2.95 12.22 -4.77
CA LEU A 64 -2.90 10.80 -4.46
C LEU A 64 -1.73 10.11 -5.20
N GLU A 65 -1.43 10.52 -6.45
CA GLU A 65 -0.28 10.01 -7.21
C GLU A 65 1.04 10.37 -6.52
N THR A 66 1.15 11.60 -5.99
CA THR A 66 2.32 12.03 -5.20
C THR A 66 2.48 11.18 -3.94
N ILE A 67 1.39 10.95 -3.19
CA ILE A 67 1.43 10.10 -2.00
C ILE A 67 1.86 8.67 -2.34
N GLU A 68 1.36 8.11 -3.44
CA GLU A 68 1.74 6.77 -3.87
C GLU A 68 3.22 6.72 -4.32
N ALA A 69 3.71 7.75 -5.01
CA ALA A 69 5.12 7.85 -5.37
C ALA A 69 6.04 7.87 -4.13
N ASP A 70 5.67 8.62 -3.09
CA ASP A 70 6.38 8.64 -1.82
C ASP A 70 6.37 7.25 -1.13
N TRP A 71 5.26 6.52 -1.23
CA TRP A 71 5.17 5.15 -0.71
C TRP A 71 6.03 4.17 -1.49
N ARG A 72 6.12 4.32 -2.82
CA ARG A 72 6.99 3.48 -3.66
C ARG A 72 8.46 3.72 -3.34
N ALA A 73 8.89 4.97 -3.23
CA ALA A 73 10.27 5.30 -2.86
C ALA A 73 10.65 4.69 -1.50
N LYS A 74 9.78 4.83 -0.49
CA LYS A 74 9.99 4.20 0.83
C LYS A 74 10.04 2.68 0.75
N PHE A 75 9.17 2.08 -0.07
CA PHE A 75 9.16 0.64 -0.26
C PHE A 75 10.45 0.14 -0.93
N GLU A 76 10.98 0.87 -1.91
CA GLU A 76 12.26 0.55 -2.55
C GLU A 76 13.41 0.59 -1.53
N ASP A 77 13.46 1.62 -0.67
CA ASP A 77 14.44 1.71 0.42
C ASP A 77 14.29 0.55 1.44
N GLU A 78 13.05 0.23 1.84
CA GLU A 78 12.74 -0.87 2.75
C GLU A 78 13.11 -2.24 2.15
N LEU A 79 12.90 -2.41 0.84
CA LEU A 79 13.21 -3.64 0.12
C LEU A 79 14.72 -3.85 0.03
N GLU A 80 15.51 -2.82 -0.30
CA GLU A 80 16.97 -2.92 -0.32
C GLU A 80 17.53 -3.29 1.05
N ALA A 81 17.04 -2.65 2.12
CA ALA A 81 17.43 -2.97 3.49
C ALA A 81 17.04 -4.41 3.88
N TRP A 82 15.85 -4.86 3.46
CA TRP A 82 15.39 -6.21 3.69
C TRP A 82 16.24 -7.25 2.95
N GLU A 83 16.60 -7.00 1.69
CA GLU A 83 17.45 -7.89 0.89
C GLU A 83 18.82 -8.09 1.55
N PHE A 84 19.42 -7.01 2.06
CA PHE A 84 20.68 -7.06 2.79
C PHE A 84 20.56 -7.88 4.09
N GLU A 85 19.53 -7.62 4.92
CA GLU A 85 19.34 -8.40 6.15
C GLU A 85 18.97 -9.86 5.87
N ARG A 86 18.29 -10.14 4.76
CA ARG A 86 18.02 -11.50 4.30
C ARG A 86 19.32 -12.24 3.96
N GLU A 87 20.19 -11.65 3.16
CA GLU A 87 21.49 -12.26 2.80
C GLU A 87 22.33 -12.54 4.05
N LYS A 88 22.38 -11.59 4.99
CA LYS A 88 23.07 -11.75 6.27
C LYS A 88 22.45 -12.86 7.13
N ALA A 89 21.13 -12.99 7.16
CA ALA A 89 20.44 -14.08 7.86
C ALA A 89 20.76 -15.45 7.21
N GLU A 90 20.83 -15.51 5.89
CA GLU A 90 21.23 -16.73 5.14
C GLU A 90 22.67 -17.13 5.44
N LEU A 91 23.61 -16.19 5.45
CA LEU A 91 25.01 -16.44 5.81
C LEU A 91 25.15 -16.91 7.25
N LYS A 92 24.43 -16.28 8.19
CA LYS A 92 24.38 -16.73 9.60
C LYS A 92 23.83 -18.14 9.71
N LEU A 93 22.77 -18.46 8.98
CA LEU A 93 22.19 -19.80 8.96
C LEU A 93 23.16 -20.83 8.37
N ALA A 94 23.91 -20.49 7.33
CA ALA A 94 24.93 -21.34 6.74
C ALA A 94 26.07 -21.60 7.73
N ALA A 95 26.62 -20.56 8.37
CA ALA A 95 27.65 -20.67 9.39
C ALA A 95 27.16 -21.48 10.61
N TRP A 96 25.91 -21.27 11.02
CA TRP A 96 25.26 -22.08 12.06
C TRP A 96 25.18 -23.55 11.65
N ARG A 97 24.73 -23.87 10.43
CA ARG A 97 24.67 -25.26 9.93
C ARG A 97 26.04 -25.94 9.96
N GLU A 98 27.11 -25.24 9.61
CA GLU A 98 28.48 -25.79 9.67
C GLU A 98 29.00 -25.97 11.10
N SER A 99 28.77 -25.01 11.97
CA SER A 99 29.19 -25.07 13.38
C SER A 99 28.42 -26.14 14.14
N PHE A 100 27.12 -26.30 13.87
CA PHE A 100 26.28 -27.36 14.41
C PHE A 100 26.79 -28.75 13.99
N LYS A 101 27.07 -28.97 12.70
CA LYS A 101 27.69 -30.22 12.20
C LYS A 101 29.03 -30.53 12.88
N ARG A 102 29.83 -29.50 13.20
CA ARG A 102 31.11 -29.66 13.91
C ARG A 102 30.92 -29.99 15.39
N ALA A 103 29.96 -29.37 16.06
CA ALA A 103 29.64 -29.63 17.46
C ALA A 103 29.06 -31.04 17.66
N GLU A 104 28.20 -31.49 16.74
CA GLU A 104 27.64 -32.84 16.73
C GLU A 104 28.75 -33.90 16.63
N LYS A 105 29.72 -33.72 15.73
CA LYS A 105 30.90 -34.62 15.60
C LYS A 105 31.77 -34.67 16.85
N ARG A 106 31.73 -33.65 17.71
CA ARG A 106 32.51 -33.54 18.95
C ARG A 106 31.70 -33.86 20.20
N HIS A 107 30.44 -34.29 20.06
CA HIS A 107 29.50 -34.50 21.17
C HIS A 107 29.40 -33.32 22.15
N ALA A 108 29.57 -32.09 21.65
CA ALA A 108 29.43 -30.87 22.43
C ALA A 108 28.03 -30.25 22.21
N PRO A 109 27.49 -29.48 23.18
CA PRO A 109 26.25 -28.73 22.96
C PRO A 109 26.41 -27.78 21.76
N GLY A 110 25.45 -27.85 20.84
CA GLY A 110 25.45 -27.06 19.61
C GLY A 110 25.16 -25.57 19.87
N PRO A 111 25.61 -24.67 18.98
CA PRO A 111 25.31 -23.25 19.08
C PRO A 111 23.82 -22.97 18.85
N GLU A 112 23.32 -21.90 19.47
CA GLU A 112 21.93 -21.44 19.35
C GLU A 112 21.59 -21.07 17.89
N ARG A 113 20.37 -21.42 17.46
CA ARG A 113 19.92 -21.16 16.08
C ARG A 113 19.71 -19.65 15.89
N PRO A 114 20.29 -19.03 14.85
CA PRO A 114 20.05 -17.63 14.56
C PRO A 114 18.59 -17.38 14.14
N ASP A 115 18.09 -16.19 14.47
CA ASP A 115 16.77 -15.72 14.06
C ASP A 115 16.62 -15.72 12.52
N GLY A 116 15.38 -15.92 12.06
CA GLY A 116 15.04 -15.88 10.65
C GLY A 116 15.18 -14.47 10.05
N PRO A 117 15.13 -14.35 8.71
CA PRO A 117 15.09 -13.05 8.07
C PRO A 117 13.85 -12.25 8.53
N PRO A 118 13.92 -10.91 8.53
CA PRO A 118 12.76 -10.07 8.80
C PRO A 118 11.64 -10.29 7.79
N GLU A 119 10.41 -9.89 8.14
CA GLU A 119 9.27 -9.96 7.22
C GLU A 119 9.51 -9.11 5.96
N GLU A 120 9.11 -9.65 4.80
CA GLU A 120 9.22 -8.95 3.53
C GLU A 120 8.33 -7.71 3.52
N PRO A 121 8.86 -6.52 3.16
CA PRO A 121 8.04 -5.33 3.04
C PRO A 121 6.96 -5.54 1.98
N THR A 122 5.81 -4.87 2.12
CA THR A 122 4.70 -4.97 1.17
C THR A 122 4.40 -3.61 0.55
N MET A 123 4.37 -3.56 -0.78
CA MET A 123 4.07 -2.33 -1.50
C MET A 123 2.60 -1.93 -1.29
N ARG A 124 2.39 -0.74 -0.74
CA ARG A 124 1.06 -0.15 -0.58
C ARG A 124 0.63 0.52 -1.88
N ARG A 125 -0.62 0.31 -2.28
CA ARG A 125 -1.25 0.95 -3.44
C ARG A 125 -2.42 1.81 -2.99
N LEU A 126 -2.49 3.03 -3.50
CA LEU A 126 -3.56 3.99 -3.20
C LEU A 126 -4.53 4.15 -4.36
N ILE A 127 -4.01 4.11 -5.58
CA ILE A 127 -4.79 4.32 -6.80
C ILE A 127 -4.63 3.10 -7.69
N VAL A 128 -5.73 2.70 -8.32
CA VAL A 128 -5.69 1.72 -9.40
C VAL A 128 -6.54 2.24 -10.54
N CYS A 129 -5.92 2.45 -11.70
CA CYS A 129 -6.60 2.86 -12.93
C CYS A 129 -6.46 1.75 -13.98
N ASP A 130 -7.58 1.32 -14.54
CA ASP A 130 -7.68 0.28 -15.57
C ASP A 130 -6.82 -0.98 -15.29
N PRO A 131 -6.94 -1.60 -14.09
CA PRO A 131 -6.20 -2.82 -13.83
C PRO A 131 -6.79 -3.99 -14.62
N THR A 132 -5.91 -4.89 -15.06
CA THR A 132 -6.35 -6.25 -15.37
C THR A 132 -6.50 -7.03 -14.05
N PHE A 133 -7.34 -8.06 -14.04
CA PHE A 133 -7.56 -8.87 -12.84
C PHE A 133 -6.24 -9.48 -12.32
N GLU A 134 -5.37 -9.91 -13.21
CA GLU A 134 -4.06 -10.48 -12.91
C GLU A 134 -3.08 -9.47 -12.29
N LYS A 135 -3.32 -8.17 -12.43
CA LYS A 135 -2.48 -7.13 -11.78
C LYS A 135 -2.90 -6.83 -10.34
N LEU A 136 -4.10 -7.28 -9.94
CA LEU A 136 -4.67 -7.06 -8.61
C LEU A 136 -4.42 -8.22 -7.63
N HIS A 137 -4.08 -9.40 -8.16
CA HIS A 137 -3.77 -10.62 -7.41
C HIS A 137 -2.26 -10.91 -7.42
#